data_AF-A0AAV7E7Z8-F1
#
_entry.id   AF-A0AAV7E7Z8-F1
#
_cell.length_a   1.000
_cell.length_b   1.000
_cell.length_c   1.000
_cell.angle_alpha   90.00
_cell.angle_beta   90.00
_cell.angle_gamma   90.00
#
_symmetry.space_group_name_H-M   'P 1'
#
loop_
_entity.id
_entity.type
_entity.pdbx_description
1 polymer ?
#
loop_
_entity_poly.entity_id
_entity_poly.type
_entity_poly.pdbx_seq_one_letter_code
_entity_poly.pdbx_strand_id
1 'polypeptide(L)'
;MTHVQTNAEEAVREMLKSMGQLLHMDGQKNGIVTIEGEDFMDDGSVIHLKVCIYSEKGEATFDFSGTSLEVYGNWNAPEAITPAAVIYCIRSLVNLDIPLKQGGLAPVKILIPKGSFLSPSDKAVVVGGNACSQGCMNNLTFGDKTFGYYETIGGGSGVGLPWDGTSGVQCHMTNTRMTGPEIFEQRYPVILHEFVIRARTGGAGLQRGGDGLVRQTEF
;
A
#
# COMPACT_ATOMS: atom_id res chain seq x y z
N MET A 1 14.20 -24.54 10.58
CA MET A 1 13.25 -23.62 9.92
C MET A 1 12.09 -23.20 10.82
N THR A 2 11.64 -24.05 11.75
CA THR A 2 10.53 -23.79 12.68
C THR A 2 10.79 -22.63 13.65
N HIS A 3 11.99 -22.56 14.25
CA HIS A 3 12.35 -21.47 15.20
C HIS A 3 12.27 -20.06 14.60
N VAL A 4 12.54 -19.94 13.30
CA VAL A 4 12.47 -18.65 12.59
C VAL A 4 11.02 -18.20 12.43
N GLN A 5 10.08 -19.14 12.25
CA GLN A 5 8.66 -18.86 12.15
C GLN A 5 8.07 -18.48 13.52
N THR A 6 8.43 -19.23 14.57
CA THR A 6 7.99 -18.93 15.94
C THR A 6 8.46 -17.55 16.40
N ASN A 7 9.72 -17.20 16.14
CA ASN A 7 10.25 -15.88 16.50
C ASN A 7 9.54 -14.74 15.75
N ALA A 8 9.23 -14.95 14.47
CA ALA A 8 8.48 -13.98 13.68
C ALA A 8 7.04 -13.81 14.20
N GLU A 9 6.38 -14.91 14.54
CA GLU A 9 5.05 -14.89 15.13
C GLU A 9 5.05 -14.16 16.48
N GLU A 10 5.99 -14.47 17.38
CA GLU A 10 6.10 -13.80 18.69
C GLU A 10 6.33 -12.29 18.53
N ALA A 11 7.19 -11.87 17.60
CA ALA A 11 7.41 -10.45 17.31
C ALA A 11 6.13 -9.73 16.86
N VAL A 12 5.32 -10.36 16.01
CA VAL A 12 4.03 -9.80 15.58
C VAL A 12 3.05 -9.75 16.75
N ARG A 13 2.99 -10.79 17.59
CA ARG A 13 2.12 -10.81 18.78
C ARG A 13 2.49 -9.68 19.74
N GLU A 14 3.76 -9.49 20.06
CA GLU A 14 4.22 -8.42 20.95
C GLU A 14 3.94 -7.03 20.38
N MET A 15 4.13 -6.83 19.07
CA MET A 15 3.74 -5.58 18.40
C MET A 15 2.24 -5.31 18.53
N LEU A 16 1.39 -6.31 18.30
CA LEU A 16 -0.07 -6.17 18.45
C LEU A 16 -0.49 -5.88 19.90
N LYS A 17 0.18 -6.47 20.90
CA LYS A 17 -0.04 -6.15 22.32
C LYS A 17 0.32 -4.69 22.63
N SER A 18 1.48 -4.25 22.17
CA SER A 18 1.96 -2.87 22.33
C SER A 18 1.01 -1.86 21.67
N MET A 19 0.61 -2.12 20.41
CA MET A 19 -0.38 -1.29 19.72
C MET A 19 -1.71 -1.25 20.47
N GLY A 20 -2.20 -2.40 20.93
CA GLY A 20 -3.41 -2.47 21.76
C GLY A 20 -3.30 -1.57 22.99
N GLN A 21 -2.20 -1.66 23.74
CA GLN A 21 -1.97 -0.83 24.94
C GLN A 21 -1.91 0.67 24.63
N LEU A 22 -1.26 1.06 23.53
CA LEU A 22 -1.21 2.47 23.10
C LEU A 22 -2.60 3.02 22.74
N LEU A 23 -3.44 2.20 22.11
CA LEU A 23 -4.79 2.59 21.68
C LEU A 23 -5.85 2.47 22.79
N HIS A 24 -5.59 1.69 23.84
CA HIS A 24 -6.45 1.52 25.02
C HIS A 24 -6.61 2.80 25.88
N MET A 25 -5.98 3.91 25.51
CA MET A 25 -6.19 5.19 26.21
C MET A 25 -7.60 5.78 26.02
N ASP A 26 -8.39 5.29 25.05
CA ASP A 26 -9.78 5.70 24.79
C ASP A 26 -10.82 4.63 25.15
N GLY A 27 -10.95 4.33 26.46
CA GLY A 27 -12.21 3.86 27.05
C GLY A 27 -12.79 2.49 26.63
N GLN A 28 -12.09 1.65 25.86
CA GLN A 28 -12.60 0.33 25.47
C GLN A 28 -12.41 -0.73 26.57
N LYS A 29 -13.53 -1.32 27.00
CA LYS A 29 -13.56 -2.43 27.98
C LYS A 29 -13.27 -3.77 27.28
N ASN A 30 -12.50 -4.64 27.95
CA ASN A 30 -12.25 -6.06 27.64
C ASN A 30 -11.07 -6.42 26.73
N GLY A 31 -10.01 -5.60 26.63
CA GLY A 31 -8.77 -6.02 25.96
C GLY A 31 -8.90 -6.24 24.44
N ILE A 32 -9.99 -5.73 23.84
CA ILE A 32 -10.20 -5.69 22.40
C ILE A 32 -10.20 -4.22 22.01
N VAL A 33 -9.40 -3.88 21.00
CA VAL A 33 -9.39 -2.57 20.36
C VAL A 33 -9.95 -2.71 18.96
N THR A 34 -10.94 -1.90 18.61
CA THR A 34 -11.48 -1.85 17.25
C THR A 34 -11.19 -0.49 16.61
N ILE A 35 -10.55 -0.51 15.44
CA ILE A 35 -10.33 0.65 14.57
C ILE A 35 -11.02 0.38 13.24
N GLU A 36 -11.63 1.40 12.65
CA GLU A 36 -12.36 1.30 11.40
C GLU A 36 -12.01 2.50 10.53
N GLY A 37 -11.92 2.27 9.21
CA GLY A 37 -11.60 3.31 8.24
C GLY A 37 -12.14 2.97 6.86
N GLU A 38 -12.47 4.00 6.11
CA GLU A 38 -12.95 3.93 4.74
C GLU A 38 -12.06 4.80 3.84
N ASP A 39 -11.81 4.32 2.63
CA ASP A 39 -11.20 5.10 1.56
C ASP A 39 -12.00 4.91 0.27
N PHE A 40 -11.88 5.86 -0.65
CA PHE A 40 -12.68 5.93 -1.87
C PHE A 40 -11.79 5.91 -3.10
N MET A 41 -12.14 5.06 -4.05
CA MET A 41 -11.57 5.04 -5.39
C MET A 41 -12.14 6.22 -6.21
N ASP A 42 -11.48 6.55 -7.33
CA ASP A 42 -11.88 7.68 -8.19
C ASP A 42 -13.31 7.54 -8.78
N ASP A 43 -13.82 6.30 -8.89
CA ASP A 43 -15.18 6.01 -9.33
C ASP A 43 -16.22 6.04 -8.19
N GLY A 44 -15.78 6.32 -6.96
CA GLY A 44 -16.58 6.29 -5.74
C GLY A 44 -16.71 4.91 -5.09
N SER A 45 -16.08 3.86 -5.63
CA SER A 45 -16.04 2.55 -4.97
C SER A 45 -15.33 2.66 -3.62
N VAL A 46 -15.83 1.93 -2.62
CA VAL A 46 -15.37 2.02 -1.24
C VAL A 46 -14.43 0.87 -0.91
N ILE A 47 -13.29 1.18 -0.31
CA ILE A 47 -12.46 0.25 0.47
C ILE A 47 -12.80 0.46 1.93
N HIS A 48 -13.40 -0.55 2.57
CA HIS A 48 -13.66 -0.52 4.01
C HIS A 48 -12.73 -1.49 4.72
N LEU A 49 -12.11 -1.05 5.81
CA LEU A 49 -11.28 -1.89 6.66
C LEU A 49 -11.62 -1.67 8.14
N LYS A 50 -12.01 -2.76 8.79
CA LYS A 50 -12.15 -2.87 10.23
C LYS A 50 -11.05 -3.75 10.80
N VAL A 51 -10.28 -3.21 11.74
CA VAL A 51 -9.21 -3.92 12.43
C VAL A 51 -9.60 -4.14 13.89
N CYS A 52 -9.72 -5.41 14.29
CA CYS A 52 -9.96 -5.81 15.67
C CYS A 52 -8.67 -6.42 16.24
N ILE A 53 -8.06 -5.76 17.21
CA ILE A 53 -6.83 -6.20 17.90
C ILE A 53 -7.21 -6.78 19.26
N TYR A 54 -6.85 -8.04 19.50
CA TYR A 54 -7.03 -8.76 20.76
C TYR A 54 -5.75 -8.67 21.57
N SER A 55 -5.64 -7.65 22.41
CA SER A 55 -4.39 -7.31 23.11
C SER A 55 -3.95 -8.35 24.13
N GLU A 56 -4.84 -9.19 24.66
CA GLU A 56 -4.43 -10.27 25.58
C GLU A 56 -3.76 -11.45 24.85
N LYS A 57 -4.26 -11.78 23.65
CA LYS A 57 -3.78 -12.92 22.85
C LYS A 57 -2.67 -12.53 21.86
N GLY A 58 -2.54 -11.24 21.56
CA GLY A 58 -1.66 -10.75 20.49
C GLY A 58 -2.16 -11.16 19.11
N GLU A 59 -3.48 -11.17 18.91
CA GLU A 59 -4.10 -11.55 17.64
C GLU A 59 -4.80 -10.35 17.01
N ALA A 60 -4.92 -10.33 15.68
CA ALA A 60 -5.64 -9.28 14.98
C ALA A 60 -6.53 -9.86 13.88
N THR A 61 -7.72 -9.28 13.71
CA THR A 61 -8.61 -9.57 12.58
C THR A 61 -8.74 -8.33 11.72
N PHE A 62 -8.39 -8.46 10.45
CA PHE A 62 -8.58 -7.46 9.40
C PHE A 62 -9.82 -7.86 8.60
N ASP A 63 -10.89 -7.11 8.74
CA ASP A 63 -12.17 -7.36 8.10
C ASP A 63 -12.45 -6.31 7.03
N PHE A 64 -12.45 -6.75 5.77
CA PHE A 64 -12.74 -5.92 4.61
C PHE A 64 -14.22 -5.95 4.21
N SER A 65 -15.10 -6.55 5.03
CA SER A 65 -16.55 -6.52 4.82
C SER A 65 -17.04 -5.09 4.70
N GLY A 66 -17.84 -4.76 3.68
CA GLY A 66 -18.23 -3.38 3.36
C GLY A 66 -17.48 -2.80 2.16
N THR A 67 -16.37 -3.43 1.73
CA THR A 67 -15.71 -3.10 0.46
C THR A 67 -16.66 -3.36 -0.72
N SER A 68 -16.66 -2.45 -1.70
CA SER A 68 -17.55 -2.54 -2.86
C SER A 68 -17.32 -3.79 -3.71
N LEU A 69 -18.35 -4.14 -4.49
CA LEU A 69 -18.34 -5.27 -5.40
C LEU A 69 -17.29 -5.11 -6.51
N GLU A 70 -16.98 -6.22 -7.19
CA GLU A 70 -16.15 -6.19 -8.39
C GLU A 70 -16.66 -5.16 -9.40
N VAL A 71 -15.72 -4.46 -10.05
CA VAL A 71 -16.03 -3.39 -10.98
C VAL A 71 -15.91 -3.86 -12.41
N TYR A 72 -16.71 -3.25 -13.31
CA TYR A 72 -16.53 -3.38 -14.75
C TYR A 72 -15.38 -2.49 -15.24
N GLY A 73 -14.18 -2.77 -14.74
CA GLY A 73 -12.98 -1.99 -14.94
C GLY A 73 -11.73 -2.84 -14.71
N ASN A 74 -10.57 -2.19 -14.78
CA ASN A 74 -9.28 -2.85 -14.64
C ASN A 74 -8.68 -2.78 -13.23
N TRP A 75 -9.30 -2.06 -12.28
CA TRP A 75 -8.75 -1.91 -10.93
C TRP A 75 -9.19 -2.97 -9.92
N ASN A 76 -9.74 -4.10 -10.37
CA ASN A 76 -9.89 -5.24 -9.48
C ASN A 76 -8.51 -5.81 -9.09
N ALA A 77 -8.42 -6.36 -7.89
CA ALA A 77 -7.21 -6.95 -7.34
C ALA A 77 -7.43 -8.45 -7.05
N PRO A 78 -6.52 -9.34 -7.46
CA PRO A 78 -6.58 -10.74 -7.08
C PRO A 78 -6.55 -10.91 -5.56
N GLU A 79 -7.25 -11.92 -5.03
CA GLU A 79 -7.36 -12.15 -3.59
C GLU A 79 -6.01 -12.24 -2.87
N ALA A 80 -4.95 -12.70 -3.55
CA ALA A 80 -3.60 -12.79 -3.00
C ALA A 80 -2.95 -11.42 -2.70
N ILE A 81 -3.39 -10.33 -3.33
CA ILE A 81 -2.79 -9.00 -3.16
C ILE A 81 -3.12 -8.41 -1.80
N THR A 82 -4.36 -8.55 -1.33
CA THR A 82 -4.80 -7.97 -0.05
C THR A 82 -4.01 -8.52 1.14
N PRO A 83 -3.82 -9.85 1.29
CA PRO A 83 -2.93 -10.39 2.32
C PRO A 83 -1.49 -9.89 2.17
N ALA A 84 -0.94 -9.83 0.94
CA ALA A 84 0.42 -9.35 0.73
C ALA A 84 0.61 -7.89 1.20
N ALA A 85 -0.38 -7.02 0.93
CA ALA A 85 -0.38 -5.63 1.38
C ALA A 85 -0.47 -5.53 2.91
N VAL A 86 -1.38 -6.26 3.56
CA VAL A 86 -1.50 -6.29 5.04
C VAL A 86 -0.18 -6.74 5.67
N ILE A 87 0.45 -7.78 5.12
CA ILE A 87 1.74 -8.29 5.59
C ILE A 87 2.83 -7.24 5.46
N TYR A 88 2.88 -6.55 4.32
CA TYR A 88 3.83 -5.46 4.10
C TYR A 88 3.66 -4.36 5.15
N CYS A 89 2.43 -3.90 5.40
CA CYS A 89 2.13 -2.89 6.41
C CYS A 89 2.55 -3.34 7.82
N ILE A 90 2.22 -4.57 8.20
CA ILE A 90 2.64 -5.13 9.49
C ILE A 90 4.17 -5.14 9.61
N ARG A 91 4.88 -5.55 8.56
CA ARG A 91 6.36 -5.54 8.56
C ARG A 91 6.95 -4.15 8.65
N SER A 92 6.30 -3.14 8.06
CA SER A 92 6.74 -1.75 8.21
C SER A 92 6.50 -1.21 9.63
N LEU A 93 5.53 -1.76 10.36
CA LEU A 93 5.23 -1.39 11.75
C LEU A 93 6.09 -2.16 12.76
N VAL A 94 6.41 -3.43 12.49
CA VAL A 94 7.35 -4.18 13.32
C VAL A 94 8.77 -3.72 12.99
N ASN A 95 9.40 -2.99 13.91
CA ASN A 95 10.80 -2.55 13.78
C ASN A 95 11.81 -3.71 14.01
N LEU A 96 11.58 -4.86 13.38
CA LEU A 96 12.43 -6.06 13.44
C LEU A 96 12.50 -6.70 12.05
N ASP A 97 13.65 -7.29 11.74
CA ASP A 97 13.85 -8.05 10.50
C ASP A 97 13.06 -9.37 10.53
N ILE A 98 11.78 -9.31 10.16
CA ILE A 98 10.93 -10.49 9.99
C ILE A 98 11.19 -11.09 8.60
N PRO A 99 11.58 -12.38 8.51
CA PRO A 99 11.76 -13.07 7.23
C PRO A 99 10.44 -13.18 6.45
N LEU A 100 10.54 -13.01 5.13
CA LEU A 100 9.45 -13.07 4.13
C LEU A 100 8.81 -14.46 4.00
N LYS A 101 8.17 -14.98 5.04
CA LYS A 101 7.43 -16.26 4.98
C LYS A 101 6.11 -16.17 5.76
N GLN A 102 5.06 -16.72 5.16
CA GLN A 102 3.67 -16.72 5.68
C GLN A 102 3.52 -17.26 7.12
N GLY A 103 4.47 -18.06 7.60
CA GLY A 103 4.47 -18.60 8.96
C GLY A 103 4.61 -17.58 10.09
N GLY A 104 5.11 -16.36 9.83
CA GLY A 104 5.20 -15.30 10.85
C GLY A 104 3.89 -14.57 11.15
N LEU A 105 2.80 -14.89 10.44
CA LEU A 105 1.53 -14.18 10.49
C LEU A 105 0.36 -15.05 10.97
N ALA A 106 0.66 -16.18 11.61
CA ALA A 106 -0.33 -17.00 12.30
C ALA A 106 -1.33 -16.22 13.19
N PRO A 107 -0.96 -15.12 13.89
CA PRO A 107 -1.90 -14.37 14.72
C PRO A 107 -2.82 -13.41 13.94
N VAL A 108 -2.68 -13.30 12.61
CA VAL A 108 -3.41 -12.33 11.79
C VAL A 108 -4.43 -13.06 10.93
N LYS A 109 -5.71 -12.78 11.17
CA LYS A 109 -6.82 -13.27 10.36
C LYS A 109 -7.27 -12.18 9.39
N ILE A 110 -7.38 -12.51 8.12
CA ILE A 110 -7.84 -11.58 7.08
C ILE A 110 -9.15 -12.11 6.51
N LEU A 111 -10.18 -11.27 6.50
CA LEU A 111 -11.50 -11.57 5.97
C LEU A 111 -11.75 -10.67 4.77
N ILE A 112 -11.89 -11.27 3.59
CA ILE A 112 -12.16 -10.55 2.34
C ILE A 112 -13.53 -10.99 1.85
N PRO A 113 -14.48 -10.06 1.61
CA PRO A 113 -15.78 -10.41 1.07
C PRO A 113 -15.64 -10.93 -0.36
N LYS A 114 -16.17 -12.13 -0.61
CA LYS A 114 -16.19 -12.73 -1.96
C LYS A 114 -17.02 -11.89 -2.92
N GLY A 115 -16.53 -11.70 -4.14
CA GLY A 115 -17.19 -10.87 -5.16
C GLY A 115 -16.98 -9.37 -4.96
N SER A 116 -16.14 -8.95 -3.99
CA SER A 116 -15.60 -7.59 -3.94
C SER A 116 -14.51 -7.41 -4.99
N PHE A 117 -14.14 -6.18 -5.30
CA PHE A 117 -12.99 -5.95 -6.17
C PHE A 117 -11.65 -6.39 -5.55
N LEU A 118 -11.62 -6.75 -4.25
CA LEU A 118 -10.46 -7.36 -3.58
C LEU A 118 -10.47 -8.91 -3.60
N SER A 119 -11.57 -9.54 -4.00
CA SER A 119 -11.70 -10.98 -4.28
C SER A 119 -12.73 -11.16 -5.41
N PRO A 120 -12.37 -10.73 -6.63
CA PRO A 120 -13.29 -10.71 -7.76
C PRO A 120 -13.46 -12.13 -8.34
N SER A 121 -14.44 -12.28 -9.23
CA SER A 121 -14.65 -13.50 -9.99
C SER A 121 -13.54 -13.71 -11.04
N ASP A 122 -13.37 -14.96 -11.50
CA ASP A 122 -12.38 -15.34 -12.53
C ASP A 122 -12.55 -14.61 -13.88
N LYS A 123 -13.67 -13.91 -14.07
CA LYS A 123 -13.99 -13.15 -15.29
C LYS A 123 -13.57 -11.70 -15.20
N ALA A 124 -13.30 -11.19 -14.00
CA ALA A 124 -12.97 -9.78 -13.79
C ALA A 124 -11.54 -9.48 -14.24
N VAL A 125 -11.33 -8.26 -14.74
CA VAL A 125 -10.01 -7.79 -15.18
C VAL A 125 -9.25 -7.22 -13.99
N VAL A 126 -8.02 -7.70 -13.79
CA VAL A 126 -7.20 -7.43 -12.58
C VAL A 126 -5.88 -6.70 -12.85
N VAL A 127 -5.75 -6.00 -13.98
CA VAL A 127 -4.45 -5.49 -14.46
C VAL A 127 -4.03 -4.14 -13.84
N GLY A 128 -4.98 -3.27 -13.52
CA GLY A 128 -4.73 -1.88 -13.11
C GLY A 128 -4.72 -1.62 -11.61
N GLY A 129 -5.36 -2.48 -10.80
CA GLY A 129 -5.65 -2.19 -9.38
C GLY A 129 -4.52 -2.47 -8.41
N ASN A 130 -3.45 -3.14 -8.87
CA ASN A 130 -2.47 -3.74 -7.96
C ASN A 130 -1.32 -2.79 -7.57
N ALA A 131 -1.17 -1.64 -8.24
CA ALA A 131 0.03 -0.79 -8.12
C ALA A 131 -0.23 0.71 -8.39
N CYS A 132 -1.45 1.19 -8.21
CA CYS A 132 -1.84 2.55 -8.60
C CYS A 132 -2.49 3.29 -7.43
N SER A 133 -1.72 4.14 -6.75
CA SER A 133 -2.25 5.26 -5.94
C SER A 133 -1.08 6.10 -5.43
N GLN A 134 -1.31 7.35 -5.04
CA GLN A 134 -0.31 8.27 -4.47
C GLN A 134 0.35 7.75 -3.19
N GLY A 135 -0.12 6.63 -2.61
CA GLY A 135 0.62 5.89 -1.59
C GLY A 135 1.85 5.13 -2.13
N CYS A 136 1.85 4.70 -3.40
CA CYS A 136 2.90 3.86 -4.00
C CYS A 136 3.66 4.60 -5.12
N MET A 137 3.00 4.83 -6.27
CA MET A 137 3.55 5.48 -7.47
C MET A 137 2.49 5.69 -8.56
N ASN A 138 2.84 6.51 -9.56
CA ASN A 138 2.10 6.63 -10.82
C ASN A 138 2.79 5.78 -11.90
N ASN A 139 2.01 5.09 -12.72
CA ASN A 139 2.53 4.28 -13.82
C ASN A 139 2.34 4.99 -15.15
N LEU A 140 3.43 5.26 -15.87
CA LEU A 140 3.42 5.78 -17.23
C LEU A 140 3.64 4.63 -18.20
N THR A 141 2.64 4.37 -19.06
CA THR A 141 2.75 3.38 -20.12
C THR A 141 2.39 3.98 -21.46
N PHE A 142 3.18 3.67 -22.48
CA PHE A 142 2.90 4.04 -23.87
C PHE A 142 3.63 3.09 -24.82
N GLY A 143 3.23 3.07 -26.07
CA GLY A 143 3.82 2.19 -27.07
C GLY A 143 2.91 1.97 -28.27
N ASP A 144 3.40 1.18 -29.21
CA ASP A 144 2.71 0.79 -30.42
C ASP A 144 2.94 -0.70 -30.74
N LYS A 145 2.78 -1.10 -32.01
CA LYS A 145 3.00 -2.50 -32.44
C LYS A 145 4.46 -2.94 -32.38
N THR A 146 5.39 -2.01 -32.25
CA THR A 146 6.84 -2.22 -32.36
C THR A 146 7.56 -2.08 -31.02
N PHE A 147 7.00 -1.31 -30.07
CA PHE A 147 7.57 -1.17 -28.73
C PHE A 147 6.50 -0.93 -27.65
N GLY A 148 6.87 -1.23 -26.41
CA GLY A 148 6.12 -0.86 -25.22
C GLY A 148 7.06 -0.29 -24.17
N TYR A 149 6.62 0.77 -23.51
CA TYR A 149 7.31 1.40 -22.39
C TYR A 149 6.44 1.34 -21.14
N TYR A 150 7.09 1.09 -20.01
CA TYR A 150 6.50 1.10 -18.68
C TYR A 150 7.51 1.75 -17.73
N GLU A 151 7.08 2.83 -17.08
CA GLU A 151 7.85 3.51 -16.04
C GLU A 151 6.99 3.79 -14.82
N THR A 152 7.63 3.69 -13.66
CA THR A 152 7.05 4.13 -12.39
C THR A 152 7.58 5.54 -12.12
N ILE A 153 6.69 6.48 -11.83
CA ILE A 153 7.02 7.85 -11.48
C ILE A 153 6.77 8.01 -9.98
N GLY A 154 7.81 8.45 -9.27
CA GLY A 154 7.74 8.70 -7.83
C GLY A 154 6.75 9.80 -7.46
N GLY A 155 6.41 9.84 -6.17
CA GLY A 155 5.51 10.83 -5.58
C GLY A 155 6.09 11.42 -4.31
N GLY A 156 5.23 12.03 -3.50
CA GLY A 156 5.57 12.43 -2.15
C GLY A 156 5.25 11.30 -1.16
N SER A 157 6.16 11.01 -0.23
CA SER A 157 5.88 10.04 0.82
C SER A 157 4.95 10.61 1.89
N GLY A 158 4.26 9.71 2.60
CA GLY A 158 3.59 10.03 3.86
C GLY A 158 4.58 10.51 4.93
N VAL A 159 4.01 11.07 6.00
CA VAL A 159 4.75 11.58 7.18
C VAL A 159 4.99 10.47 8.20
N GLY A 160 6.04 10.59 9.01
CA GLY A 160 6.23 9.80 10.22
C GLY A 160 6.37 10.69 11.44
N LEU A 161 6.23 10.16 12.65
CA LEU A 161 6.48 10.95 13.86
C LEU A 161 7.95 10.75 14.29
N PRO A 162 8.85 11.77 14.27
CA PRO A 162 8.65 13.20 14.05
C PRO A 162 9.27 13.77 12.73
N TRP A 163 9.21 13.07 11.59
CA TRP A 163 9.74 13.57 10.31
C TRP A 163 8.70 13.86 9.20
N ASP A 164 8.94 14.95 8.47
CA ASP A 164 8.21 15.28 7.25
C ASP A 164 8.35 14.18 6.19
N GLY A 165 7.41 14.14 5.24
CA GLY A 165 7.48 13.25 4.09
C GLY A 165 8.56 13.66 3.10
N THR A 166 9.18 12.67 2.45
CA THR A 166 10.20 12.90 1.42
C THR A 166 9.54 13.18 0.08
N SER A 167 9.95 14.25 -0.60
CA SER A 167 9.45 14.59 -1.95
C SER A 167 10.14 13.76 -3.04
N GLY A 168 9.39 13.41 -4.09
CA GLY A 168 9.93 12.83 -5.32
C GLY A 168 10.54 11.42 -5.21
N VAL A 169 9.99 10.57 -4.35
CA VAL A 169 10.49 9.21 -4.10
C VAL A 169 9.49 8.14 -4.52
N GLN A 170 10.00 6.94 -4.83
CA GLN A 170 9.15 5.75 -4.96
C GLN A 170 8.78 5.26 -3.56
N CYS A 171 7.48 5.06 -3.31
CA CYS A 171 6.98 4.51 -2.05
C CYS A 171 6.47 3.08 -2.29
N HIS A 172 6.63 2.19 -1.30
CA HIS A 172 6.17 0.80 -1.28
C HIS A 172 6.73 -0.17 -2.36
N MET A 173 7.24 0.31 -3.49
CA MET A 173 7.98 -0.45 -4.49
C MET A 173 9.30 0.26 -4.77
N THR A 174 10.19 0.21 -3.77
CA THR A 174 11.46 0.95 -3.69
C THR A 174 12.61 0.30 -4.47
N ASN A 175 12.36 -0.84 -5.12
CA ASN A 175 13.35 -1.57 -5.91
C ASN A 175 13.40 -1.10 -7.38
N THR A 176 12.51 -0.21 -7.81
CA THR A 176 12.54 0.40 -9.14
C THR A 176 13.33 1.71 -9.10
N ARG A 177 14.10 1.97 -10.16
CA ARG A 177 14.73 3.26 -10.41
C ARG A 177 14.11 3.86 -11.67
N MET A 178 13.89 5.17 -11.65
CA MET A 178 13.39 5.90 -12.81
C MET A 178 14.41 5.88 -13.95
N THR A 179 13.92 5.91 -15.19
CA THR A 179 14.76 5.92 -16.38
C THR A 179 15.41 7.31 -16.51
N GLY A 180 16.74 7.33 -16.67
CA GLY A 180 17.46 8.58 -16.91
C GLY A 180 16.94 9.30 -18.15
N PRO A 181 16.78 10.65 -18.13
CA PRO A 181 16.24 11.41 -19.26
C PRO A 181 16.93 11.13 -20.60
N GLU A 182 18.27 11.09 -20.61
CA GLU A 182 19.05 10.83 -21.83
C GLU A 182 18.74 9.46 -22.43
N ILE A 183 18.61 8.42 -21.59
CA ILE A 183 18.27 7.06 -22.03
C ILE A 183 16.82 7.00 -22.50
N PHE A 184 15.93 7.76 -21.86
CA PHE A 184 14.52 7.82 -22.21
C PHE A 184 14.33 8.40 -23.62
N GLU A 185 14.94 9.55 -23.90
CA GLU A 185 14.88 10.20 -25.23
C GLU A 185 15.68 9.46 -26.30
N GLN A 186 16.79 8.80 -25.94
CA GLN A 186 17.58 8.04 -26.91
C GLN A 186 16.85 6.76 -27.39
N ARG A 187 16.06 6.13 -26.52
CA ARG A 187 15.43 4.83 -26.79
C ARG A 187 14.00 4.92 -27.29
N TYR A 188 13.30 5.99 -26.96
CA TYR A 188 11.88 6.14 -27.26
C TYR A 188 11.63 7.43 -28.05
N PRO A 189 10.62 7.46 -28.93
CA PRO A 189 10.31 8.63 -29.74
C PRO A 189 9.56 9.67 -28.89
N VAL A 190 10.25 10.25 -27.91
CA VAL A 190 9.69 11.20 -26.95
C VAL A 190 10.70 12.30 -26.63
N ILE A 191 10.20 13.45 -26.20
CA ILE A 191 11.00 14.55 -25.65
C ILE A 191 10.53 14.83 -24.22
N LEU A 192 11.46 14.90 -23.27
CA LEU A 192 11.18 15.24 -21.88
C LEU A 192 11.45 16.73 -21.66
N HIS A 193 10.38 17.52 -21.58
CA HIS A 193 10.46 18.98 -21.41
C HIS A 193 10.79 19.38 -19.97
N GLU A 194 10.21 18.69 -19.01
CA GLU A 194 10.31 19.05 -17.60
C GLU A 194 10.36 17.80 -16.73
N PHE A 195 11.27 17.81 -15.75
CA PHE A 195 11.27 16.83 -14.68
C PHE A 195 11.65 17.49 -13.35
N VAL A 196 10.65 17.86 -12.56
CA VAL A 196 10.84 18.68 -11.34
C VAL A 196 9.94 18.21 -10.20
N ILE A 197 10.24 18.68 -8.98
CA ILE A 197 9.34 18.56 -7.84
C ILE A 197 8.12 19.47 -8.08
N ARG A 198 6.92 18.89 -7.95
CA ARG A 198 5.66 19.63 -8.01
C ARG A 198 5.41 20.31 -6.66
N ALA A 199 6.00 21.49 -6.49
CA ALA A 199 6.00 22.20 -5.21
C ALA A 199 4.58 22.42 -4.64
N ARG A 200 4.46 22.30 -3.31
CA ARG A 200 3.22 22.55 -2.54
C ARG A 200 2.08 21.59 -2.87
N THR A 201 2.41 20.34 -3.19
CA THR A 201 1.44 19.26 -3.39
C THR A 201 1.36 18.28 -2.24
N GLY A 202 2.36 18.27 -1.35
CA GLY A 202 2.35 17.47 -0.14
C GLY A 202 1.21 17.85 0.80
N GLY A 203 0.59 16.83 1.39
CA GLY A 203 -0.50 16.98 2.34
C GLY A 203 -0.13 17.87 3.52
N ALA A 204 -1.03 18.78 3.91
CA ALA A 204 -0.84 19.64 5.06
C ALA A 204 -1.14 18.89 6.37
N GLY A 205 -0.37 19.16 7.42
CA GLY A 205 -0.53 18.56 8.74
C GLY A 205 0.45 19.19 9.74
N LEU A 206 0.51 18.63 10.97
CA LEU A 206 1.54 18.98 11.94
C LEU A 206 2.95 18.80 11.35
N GLN A 207 3.08 17.78 10.51
CA GLN A 207 4.21 17.54 9.64
C GLN A 207 3.68 17.49 8.21
N ARG A 208 4.50 17.94 7.26
CA ARG A 208 4.11 18.06 5.86
C ARG A 208 4.42 16.76 5.12
N GLY A 209 3.47 16.29 4.31
CA GLY A 209 3.75 15.23 3.34
C GLY A 209 4.76 15.69 2.28
N GLY A 210 5.43 14.73 1.64
CA GLY A 210 6.34 15.02 0.54
C GLY A 210 5.60 15.62 -0.66
N ASP A 211 6.27 16.45 -1.44
CA ASP A 211 5.76 16.95 -2.71
C ASP A 211 5.92 15.88 -3.82
N GLY A 212 4.97 15.84 -4.75
CA GLY A 212 5.01 14.97 -5.92
C GLY A 212 5.99 15.42 -7.00
N LEU A 213 5.89 14.81 -8.19
CA LEU A 213 6.72 15.12 -9.35
C LEU A 213 5.88 15.62 -10.53
N VAL A 214 6.47 16.50 -11.34
CA VAL A 214 6.03 16.80 -12.71
C VAL A 214 7.01 16.11 -13.65
N ARG A 215 6.50 15.32 -14.60
CA ARG A 215 7.26 14.71 -15.69
C ARG A 215 6.51 14.98 -16.98
N GLN A 216 6.91 16.01 -17.72
CA GLN A 216 6.22 16.46 -18.92
C GLN A 216 6.87 15.86 -20.16
N THR A 217 6.15 14.95 -20.82
CA THR A 217 6.61 14.22 -22.00
C THR A 217 5.78 14.60 -23.22
N GLU A 218 6.45 14.85 -24.34
CA GLU A 218 5.85 15.00 -25.68
C GLU A 218 6.03 13.69 -26.48
N PHE A 219 5.01 13.30 -27.23
CA PHE A 219 4.91 12.05 -28.01
C PHE A 219 4.75 12.32 -29.50
#